data_AF-A0A395J0W6-F1
#
_entry.id   AF-A0A395J0W6-F1
#
_cell.length_a   1.000
_cell.length_b   1.000
_cell.length_c   1.000
_cell.angle_alpha   90.00
_cell.angle_beta   90.00
_cell.angle_gamma   90.00
#
_symmetry.space_group_name_H-M   'P 1'
#
loop_
_entity.id
_entity.type
_entity.pdbx_description
1 polymer ?
#
loop_
_entity_poly.entity_id
_entity_poly.type
_entity_poly.pdbx_seq_one_letter_code
_entity_poly.pdbx_strand_id
1 'polypeptide(L)' 'MRAKSRARSQANRRDDGVAGNEESRTKAERAQKLGQRKMNRMARQGEADRHVAGVRPKHLFSGKRSIGKTNSR' A
#
# COMPACT_ATOMS: atom_id res chain seq x y z
N MET A 1 -24.29 20.03 26.81
CA MET A 1 -24.15 19.39 25.48
C MET A 1 -23.22 20.25 24.63
N ARG A 2 -22.04 19.76 24.26
CA ARG A 2 -21.08 20.51 23.43
C ARG A 2 -21.60 20.56 21.99
N ALA A 3 -21.92 21.75 21.49
CA ALA A 3 -22.31 21.95 20.10
C ALA A 3 -21.23 21.35 19.17
N LYS A 4 -21.63 20.48 18.24
CA LYS A 4 -20.75 19.94 17.20
C LYS A 4 -20.20 21.14 16.41
N SER A 5 -18.92 21.44 16.59
CA SER A 5 -18.23 22.45 15.80
C SER A 5 -18.44 22.14 14.31
N ARG A 6 -18.98 23.07 13.53
CA ARG A 6 -19.05 22.97 12.07
C ARG A 6 -17.64 22.63 11.58
N ALA A 7 -17.50 21.53 10.84
CA ALA A 7 -16.26 21.22 10.15
C ALA A 7 -15.83 22.48 9.38
N ARG A 8 -14.58 22.93 9.56
CA ARG A 8 -14.01 24.05 8.82
C ARG A 8 -14.30 23.80 7.34
N SER A 9 -14.76 24.81 6.60
CA SER A 9 -14.95 24.75 5.14
C SER A 9 -13.59 24.51 4.47
N GLN A 10 -13.13 23.26 4.51
CA GLN A 10 -11.94 22.77 3.84
C GLN A 10 -12.39 22.39 2.44
N ALA A 11 -11.78 23.00 1.43
CA ALA A 11 -11.94 22.55 0.06
C ALA A 11 -11.51 21.07 -0.06
N ASN A 12 -12.08 20.35 -1.03
CA ASN A 12 -11.68 18.97 -1.26
C ASN A 12 -10.20 18.93 -1.69
N ARG A 13 -9.32 18.46 -0.80
CA ARG A 13 -7.85 18.39 -1.05
C ARG A 13 -7.46 17.63 -2.32
N ARG A 14 -8.35 16.78 -2.84
CA ARG A 14 -8.12 16.07 -4.11
C ARG A 14 -8.19 17.01 -5.32
N ASP A 15 -9.05 18.02 -5.24
CA ASP A 15 -9.38 18.93 -6.34
C ASP A 15 -8.76 20.33 -6.17
N ASP A 16 -8.42 20.72 -4.93
CA ASP A 16 -7.97 22.07 -4.54
C ASP A 16 -6.72 22.58 -5.29
N GLY A 17 -5.90 21.67 -5.84
CA GLY A 17 -4.70 22.00 -6.63
C GLY A 17 -4.81 21.73 -8.13
N VAL A 18 -5.95 21.23 -8.60
CA VAL A 18 -6.19 20.92 -10.02
C VAL A 18 -6.95 22.08 -10.62
N ALA A 19 -6.52 22.60 -11.78
CA ALA A 19 -7.28 23.60 -12.52
C ALA A 19 -8.74 23.12 -12.64
N GLY A 20 -9.73 23.97 -12.32
CA GLY A 20 -11.13 23.57 -12.06
C GLY A 20 -11.87 22.86 -13.20
N ASN A 21 -11.23 22.69 -14.36
CA ASN A 21 -11.74 21.98 -15.51
C ASN A 21 -11.88 20.47 -15.22
N GLU A 22 -12.93 19.86 -15.78
CA GLU A 22 -13.18 18.41 -15.63
C GLU A 22 -12.07 17.57 -16.29
N GLU A 23 -11.52 18.04 -17.40
CA GLU A 23 -10.47 17.34 -18.14
C GLU A 23 -9.17 17.19 -17.34
N SER A 24 -8.76 18.22 -16.59
CA SER A 24 -7.58 18.16 -15.74
C SER A 24 -7.77 17.19 -14.57
N ARG A 25 -8.98 17.14 -13.98
CA ARG A 25 -9.32 16.17 -12.93
C ARG A 25 -9.28 14.74 -13.45
N THR A 26 -9.93 14.46 -14.59
CA THR A 26 -9.90 13.12 -15.20
C THR A 26 -8.48 12.70 -15.63
N LYS A 27 -7.65 13.63 -16.10
CA LYS A 27 -6.24 13.37 -16.44
C LYS A 27 -5.43 12.99 -15.19
N ALA A 28 -5.61 13.72 -14.08
CA ALA A 28 -4.95 13.43 -12.81
C ALA A 28 -5.33 12.03 -12.27
N GLU A 29 -6.61 11.67 -12.31
CA GLU A 29 -7.08 10.34 -11.91
C GLU A 29 -6.48 9.21 -12.77
N ARG A 30 -6.40 9.42 -14.10
CA ARG A 30 -5.77 8.44 -15.01
C ARG A 30 -4.29 8.27 -14.70
N ALA A 31 -3.57 9.36 -14.42
CA ALA A 31 -2.16 9.32 -14.04
C ALA A 31 -1.96 8.55 -12.71
N GLN A 32 -2.83 8.77 -11.72
CA GLN A 32 -2.81 8.02 -10.47
C GLN A 32 -3.02 6.51 -10.70
N LYS A 33 -4.06 6.12 -11.46
CA LYS A 33 -4.35 4.72 -11.78
C LYS A 33 -3.22 4.06 -12.56
N LEU A 34 -2.55 4.81 -13.45
CA LEU A 34 -1.38 4.33 -14.18
C LEU A 34 -0.21 4.04 -13.22
N GLY A 35 0.07 4.95 -12.28
CA GLY A 35 1.12 4.76 -11.27
C GLY A 35 0.92 3.53 -10.38
N GLN A 36 -0.34 3.21 -10.05
CA GLN A 36 -0.69 2.04 -9.24
C GLN A 36 -0.52 0.69 -9.95
N ARG A 37 -0.41 0.66 -11.29
CA ARG A 37 -0.31 -0.62 -12.04
C ARG A 37 0.87 -1.50 -11.60
N LYS A 38 2.03 -0.89 -11.28
CA LYS A 38 3.22 -1.64 -10.85
C LYS A 38 2.99 -2.39 -9.54
N MET A 39 2.39 -1.74 -8.55
CA MET A 39 2.11 -2.37 -7.25
C MET A 39 0.97 -3.39 -7.35
N ASN A 40 -0.05 -3.11 -8.16
CA ASN A 40 -1.16 -4.05 -8.39
C ASN A 40 -0.68 -5.32 -9.11
N ARG A 41 0.27 -5.19 -10.05
CA ARG A 41 0.93 -6.35 -10.69
C ARG A 41 1.67 -7.23 -9.68
N MET A 42 2.21 -6.64 -8.62
CA MET A 42 2.85 -7.36 -7.52
C MET A 42 1.86 -7.75 -6.40
N ALA A 43 0.55 -7.60 -6.63
CA ALA A 43 -0.53 -7.89 -5.69
C ALA A 43 -0.37 -7.24 -4.30
N ARG A 44 0.21 -6.03 -4.25
CA ARG A 44 0.36 -5.30 -2.98
C ARG A 44 -0.98 -4.79 -2.47
N GLN A 45 -1.14 -4.76 -1.16
CA GLN A 45 -2.38 -4.28 -0.53
C GLN A 45 -2.60 -2.77 -0.69
N GLY A 46 -1.50 -2.01 -0.84
CA GLY A 46 -1.52 -0.56 -0.90
C GLY A 46 -0.12 0.01 -1.12
N GLU A 47 -0.02 1.32 -1.28
CA GLU A 47 1.27 2.02 -1.41
C GLU A 47 2.13 1.90 -0.13
N ALA A 48 1.47 1.73 1.01
CA ALA A 48 2.11 1.52 2.30
C ALA A 48 2.71 0.11 2.44
N ASP A 49 2.27 -0.85 1.65
CA ASP A 49 2.78 -2.22 1.67
C ASP A 49 4.17 -2.27 1.01
N ARG A 50 5.19 -2.33 1.87
CA ARG A 50 6.60 -2.42 1.51
C ARG A 50 7.28 -3.61 2.18
N HIS A 51 6.51 -4.63 2.57
CA HIS A 51 7.05 -5.81 3.23
C HIS A 51 7.97 -6.61 2.27
N VAL A 52 9.10 -7.08 2.80
CA VAL A 52 10.06 -7.92 2.08
C VAL A 52 10.04 -9.31 2.70
N ALA A 53 9.48 -10.28 1.96
CA ALA A 53 9.46 -11.66 2.41
C ALA A 53 10.87 -12.30 2.33
N GLY A 54 11.22 -13.10 3.33
CA GLY A 54 12.43 -13.91 3.29
C GLY A 54 12.30 -15.03 2.27
N VAL A 55 12.86 -14.86 1.07
CA VAL A 55 12.78 -15.86 -0.02
C VAL A 55 13.52 -17.15 0.34
N ARG A 56 14.61 -17.06 1.12
CA ARG A 56 15.43 -18.20 1.55
C ARG A 56 15.63 -18.18 3.07
N PRO A 57 14.64 -18.60 3.88
CA PRO A 57 14.79 -18.62 5.32
C PRO A 57 15.83 -19.65 5.78
N LYS A 58 16.77 -19.23 6.63
CA LYS A 58 17.91 -20.05 7.08
C LYS A 58 17.50 -21.40 7.64
N HIS A 59 16.44 -21.48 8.44
CA HIS A 59 16.02 -22.71 9.11
C HIS A 59 15.55 -23.81 8.14
N LEU A 60 15.24 -23.48 6.88
CA LEU A 60 14.91 -24.46 5.85
C LEU A 60 16.14 -24.95 5.08
N PHE A 61 17.18 -24.12 4.95
CA PHE A 61 18.32 -24.37 4.06
C PHE A 61 19.65 -24.60 4.80
N SER A 62 19.67 -24.45 6.12
CA SER A 62 20.88 -24.56 6.94
C SER A 62 20.73 -25.63 8.01
N GLY A 63 21.78 -26.42 8.20
CA GLY A 63 21.82 -27.51 9.16
C GLY A 63 21.48 -28.87 8.54
N LYS A 64 21.98 -29.94 9.14
CA LYS A 64 21.64 -31.34 8.81
C LYS A 64 20.86 -31.93 9.97
N ARG A 65 19.88 -32.79 9.68
CA ARG A 65 19.12 -33.51 10.71
C ARG A 65 19.96 -34.67 11.24
N SER A 66 20.21 -34.69 12.54
CA SER A 66 20.86 -35.80 13.24
C SER A 66 19.82 -36.80 13.79
N ILE A 67 20.29 -37.93 14.31
CA ILE A 67 19.45 -38.86 15.08
C ILE A 67 18.94 -38.15 16.35
N GLY A 68 17.65 -38.31 16.66
CA GLY A 68 17.01 -37.72 17.85
C GLY A 68 16.02 -36.59 17.51
N LYS A 69 16.20 -35.41 18.13
CA LYS A 69 15.26 -34.28 18.02
C LYS A 69 15.28 -33.66 16.62
N THR A 70 14.09 -33.33 16.12
CA THR A 70 13.87 -32.61 14.85
C THR A 70 13.42 -31.17 15.11
N ASN A 71 13.70 -30.27 14.16
CA ASN A 71 13.37 -28.85 14.25
C ASN A 71 11.90 -28.53 13.94
N SER A 72 11.21 -29.37 13.17
CA SER A 72 9.78 -29.26 12.87
C SER A 72 9.08 -30.58 13.14
N ARG A 73 7.79 -30.50 13.48
CA ARG A 73 6.92 -31.66 13.75
C ARG A 73 6.27 -32.17 12.47
#